data_AF-A0A858RJ54-F1
#
_entry.id   AF-A0A858RJ54-F1
#
_cell.length_a   1.000
_cell.length_b   1.000
_cell.length_c   1.000
_cell.angle_alpha   90.00
_cell.angle_beta   90.00
_cell.angle_gamma   90.00
#
_symmetry.space_group_name_H-M   'P 1'
#
loop_
_entity.id
_entity.type
_entity.pdbx_description
1 polymer ?
#
loop_
_entity_poly.entity_id
_entity_poly.type
_entity_poly.pdbx_seq_one_letter_code
_entity_poly.pdbx_strand_id
1 'polypeptide(L)'
;MRPALATLYLLLVLAPSAVHSEDRSKVHSPRMNEEKPWEDDPSDRYFEGWLRYKEAERLKETKPEEAREGYSTALELFKEIQARWPEWKKDMVKNRIATTEETLKLLEKGKGE
;
A
#
# COMPACT_ATOMS: atom_id res chain seq x y z
N MET A 1 -5.53 79.27 -9.80
CA MET A 1 -6.43 79.04 -10.97
C MET A 1 -6.80 77.56 -10.97
N ARG A 2 -8.10 77.28 -11.20
CA ARG A 2 -8.86 76.00 -11.13
C ARG A 2 -8.23 74.81 -11.90
N PRO A 3 -8.79 73.57 -11.88
CA PRO A 3 -9.30 72.72 -10.78
C PRO A 3 -9.06 71.19 -11.06
N ALA A 4 -9.88 70.31 -10.45
CA ALA A 4 -10.31 68.95 -10.86
C ALA A 4 -9.73 67.79 -10.01
N LEU A 5 -10.50 67.28 -9.04
CA LEU A 5 -11.49 66.19 -9.15
C LEU A 5 -10.85 64.81 -9.35
N ALA A 6 -10.89 63.96 -8.32
CA ALA A 6 -11.18 62.52 -8.44
C ALA A 6 -11.36 61.92 -7.02
N THR A 7 -12.60 61.64 -6.60
CA THR A 7 -13.16 60.28 -6.45
C THR A 7 -12.35 59.39 -5.50
N LEU A 8 -12.77 59.29 -4.23
CA LEU A 8 -13.65 58.24 -3.71
C LEU A 8 -12.97 56.85 -3.73
N TYR A 9 -12.51 56.36 -2.58
CA TYR A 9 -12.50 54.92 -2.34
C TYR A 9 -12.92 54.62 -0.91
N LEU A 10 -14.12 54.04 -0.85
CA LEU A 10 -14.84 53.57 0.32
C LEU A 10 -14.33 52.17 0.70
N LEU A 11 -14.30 51.94 2.02
CA LEU A 11 -14.11 50.70 2.76
C LEU A 11 -14.68 49.41 2.12
N LEU A 12 -13.92 48.31 2.20
CA LEU A 12 -14.41 46.91 2.29
C LEU A 12 -13.21 46.02 2.72
N VAL A 13 -12.96 45.87 4.02
CA VAL A 13 -13.44 44.79 4.93
C VAL A 13 -13.08 43.37 4.46
N LEU A 14 -12.14 42.80 5.23
CA LEU A 14 -11.83 41.39 5.51
C LEU A 14 -12.69 40.27 4.86
N ALA A 15 -11.98 39.38 4.14
CA ALA A 15 -11.86 37.91 4.29
C ALA A 15 -13.05 37.03 4.76
N PRO A 16 -12.96 35.69 4.61
CA PRO A 16 -12.61 34.86 3.46
C PRO A 16 -13.79 33.96 3.02
N SER A 17 -13.59 33.28 1.90
CA SER A 17 -14.54 32.37 1.24
C SER A 17 -15.25 31.40 2.18
N ALA A 18 -16.56 31.29 1.95
CA ALA A 18 -17.49 30.38 2.59
C ALA A 18 -16.94 28.95 2.72
N VAL A 19 -16.83 28.48 3.97
CA VAL A 19 -16.75 27.06 4.30
C VAL A 19 -18.15 26.49 4.05
N HIS A 20 -18.26 25.60 3.07
CA HIS A 20 -19.48 24.86 2.83
C HIS A 20 -19.58 23.78 3.91
N SER A 21 -20.48 24.00 4.86
CA SER A 21 -20.85 23.04 5.91
C SER A 21 -21.82 22.02 5.30
N GLU A 22 -21.30 20.90 4.81
CA GLU A 22 -22.14 19.72 4.57
C GLU A 22 -22.34 18.98 5.89
N ASP A 23 -23.53 19.22 6.45
CA ASP A 23 -24.20 18.33 7.39
C ASP A 23 -24.32 16.93 6.76
N ARG A 24 -23.45 16.01 7.18
CA ARG A 24 -23.61 14.58 6.89
C ARG A 24 -24.01 13.86 8.16
N SER A 25 -25.18 14.23 8.66
CA SER A 25 -25.91 13.42 9.62
C SER A 25 -26.10 11.99 9.09
N LYS A 26 -25.42 11.06 9.75
CA LYS A 26 -25.99 9.79 10.21
C LYS A 26 -26.49 8.82 9.12
N VAL A 27 -25.56 8.06 8.55
CA VAL A 27 -25.85 6.70 8.08
C VAL A 27 -25.16 5.73 9.03
N HIS A 28 -25.86 5.38 10.11
CA HIS A 28 -25.51 4.21 10.91
C HIS A 28 -25.98 2.98 10.13
N SER A 29 -25.13 2.46 9.25
CA SER A 29 -25.32 1.12 8.70
C SER A 29 -24.98 0.09 9.79
N PRO A 30 -25.76 -0.99 9.92
CA PRO A 30 -25.59 -1.96 10.98
C PRO A 30 -24.20 -2.59 10.89
N ARG A 31 -23.56 -2.73 12.06
CA ARG A 31 -22.34 -3.53 12.26
C ARG A 31 -22.68 -5.00 11.97
N MET A 32 -22.74 -5.34 10.69
CA MET A 32 -22.69 -6.74 10.26
C MET A 32 -21.30 -7.24 10.65
N ASN A 33 -21.21 -8.43 11.23
CA ASN A 33 -19.94 -9.10 11.40
C ASN A 33 -19.24 -9.13 10.03
N GLU A 34 -18.24 -8.28 9.83
CA GLU A 34 -17.37 -8.28 8.66
C GLU A 34 -16.48 -9.53 8.76
N GLU A 35 -17.04 -10.70 8.43
CA GLU A 35 -16.23 -11.75 7.84
C GLU A 35 -15.65 -11.15 6.57
N LYS A 36 -14.37 -10.78 6.59
CA LYS A 36 -13.66 -10.11 5.49
C LYS A 36 -13.82 -10.95 4.22
N PRO A 37 -14.71 -10.60 3.27
CA PRO A 37 -14.94 -11.43 2.08
C PRO A 37 -13.72 -11.47 1.16
N TRP A 38 -12.75 -10.57 1.39
CA TRP A 38 -11.49 -10.44 0.68
C TRP A 38 -10.35 -11.31 1.24
N GLU A 39 -10.56 -12.09 2.32
CA GLU A 39 -9.55 -13.07 2.77
C GLU A 39 -9.38 -14.26 1.80
N ASP A 40 -10.31 -14.43 0.85
CA ASP A 40 -10.35 -15.54 -0.10
C ASP A 40 -9.97 -15.18 -1.56
N ASP A 41 -9.47 -13.96 -1.85
CA ASP A 41 -8.98 -13.62 -3.19
C ASP A 41 -7.46 -13.93 -3.32
N PRO A 42 -7.05 -14.89 -4.18
CA PRO A 42 -5.63 -15.17 -4.43
C PRO A 42 -4.87 -13.95 -4.98
N SER A 43 -5.55 -12.98 -5.61
CA SER A 43 -4.96 -11.74 -6.11
C SER A 43 -4.50 -10.83 -5.00
N ASP A 44 -5.30 -10.69 -3.94
CA ASP A 44 -4.95 -9.87 -2.78
C ASP A 44 -3.79 -10.49 -2.00
N ARG A 45 -3.83 -11.81 -1.79
CA ARG A 45 -2.69 -12.52 -1.18
C ARG A 45 -1.43 -12.45 -2.01
N TYR A 46 -1.56 -12.54 -3.33
CA TYR A 46 -0.41 -12.38 -4.22
C TYR A 46 0.17 -10.97 -4.11
N PHE A 47 -0.69 -9.95 -4.09
CA PHE A 47 -0.28 -8.57 -3.98
C PHE A 47 0.43 -8.29 -2.64
N GLU A 48 -0.08 -8.83 -1.54
CA GLU A 48 0.58 -8.76 -0.24
C GLU A 48 1.97 -9.42 -0.27
N GLY A 49 2.08 -10.63 -0.81
CA GLY A 49 3.37 -11.31 -0.96
C GLY A 49 4.34 -10.52 -1.82
N TRP A 50 3.85 -9.89 -2.89
CA TRP A 50 4.64 -9.03 -3.75
C TRP A 50 5.14 -7.77 -3.04
N LEU A 51 4.30 -7.10 -2.24
CA LEU A 51 4.72 -5.94 -1.45
C LEU A 51 5.82 -6.31 -0.46
N ARG A 52 5.69 -7.44 0.23
CA ARG A 52 6.73 -7.96 1.14
C ARG A 52 8.03 -8.24 0.41
N TYR A 53 7.97 -8.88 -0.75
CA TYR A 53 9.14 -9.13 -1.59
C TYR A 53 9.85 -7.82 -1.99
N LYS A 54 9.08 -6.80 -2.42
CA LYS A 54 9.64 -5.52 -2.87
C LYS A 54 10.27 -4.72 -1.75
N GLU A 55 9.67 -4.74 -0.56
CA GLU A 55 10.29 -4.10 0.60
C GLU A 55 11.56 -4.82 1.03
N ALA A 56 11.54 -6.16 1.05
CA ALA A 56 12.74 -6.97 1.32
C ALA A 56 13.89 -6.66 0.34
N GLU A 57 13.58 -6.52 -0.95
CA GLU A 57 14.56 -6.15 -1.98
C GLU A 57 15.19 -4.78 -1.73
N ARG A 58 14.41 -3.82 -1.25
CA ARG A 58 14.91 -2.49 -0.89
C ARG A 58 15.82 -2.52 0.35
N LEU A 59 15.53 -3.42 1.28
CA LEU A 59 16.28 -3.57 2.54
C LEU A 59 17.52 -4.46 2.38
N LYS A 60 17.62 -5.25 1.31
CA LYS A 60 18.64 -6.28 1.10
C LYS A 60 20.07 -5.85 1.43
N GLU A 61 20.48 -4.69 0.94
CA GLU A 61 21.85 -4.17 1.07
C GLU A 61 22.10 -3.45 2.41
N THR A 62 21.06 -2.89 3.02
CA THR A 62 21.20 -2.03 4.21
C THR A 62 20.88 -2.78 5.51
N LYS A 63 19.97 -3.75 5.43
CA LYS A 63 19.41 -4.50 6.54
C LYS A 63 19.11 -5.94 6.10
N PRO A 64 20.14 -6.78 5.91
CA PRO A 64 19.99 -8.11 5.33
C PRO A 64 19.11 -9.06 6.16
N GLU A 65 19.09 -8.91 7.49
CA GLU A 65 18.20 -9.71 8.36
C GLU A 65 16.72 -9.34 8.17
N GLU A 66 16.38 -8.05 8.16
CA GLU A 66 15.00 -7.58 7.89
C GLU A 66 14.57 -7.97 6.47
N ALA A 67 15.49 -7.90 5.50
CA ALA A 67 15.23 -8.36 4.14
C ALA A 67 14.93 -9.87 4.09
N ARG A 68 15.69 -10.69 4.81
CA ARG A 68 15.46 -12.14 4.89
C ARG A 68 14.08 -12.47 5.46
N GLU A 69 13.67 -11.78 6.53
CA GLU A 69 12.33 -11.95 7.11
C GLU A 69 11.23 -11.56 6.12
N GLY A 70 11.41 -10.46 5.40
CA GLY A 70 10.47 -10.01 4.37
C GLY A 70 10.36 -11.00 3.20
N TYR A 71 11.48 -11.56 2.73
CA TYR A 71 11.48 -12.61 1.71
C TYR A 71 10.86 -13.91 2.20
N SER A 72 11.10 -14.30 3.45
CA SER A 72 10.51 -15.51 4.05
C SER A 72 8.99 -15.38 4.14
N THR A 73 8.49 -14.22 4.60
CA THR A 73 7.06 -13.91 4.65
C THR A 73 6.44 -13.92 3.25
N ALA A 74 7.11 -13.32 2.25
CA ALA A 74 6.63 -13.34 0.86
C ALA A 74 6.53 -14.77 0.31
N LEU A 75 7.52 -15.62 0.61
CA LEU A 75 7.53 -17.02 0.20
C LEU A 75 6.37 -17.80 0.79
N GLU A 76 6.07 -17.61 2.08
CA GLU A 76 4.93 -18.24 2.75
C GLU A 76 3.61 -17.86 2.06
N LEU A 77 3.40 -16.57 1.75
CA LEU A 77 2.21 -16.09 1.05
C LEU A 77 2.08 -16.71 -0.36
N PHE A 78 3.17 -16.83 -1.12
CA PHE A 78 3.12 -17.47 -2.43
C PHE A 78 2.85 -18.98 -2.34
N LYS A 79 3.41 -19.66 -1.33
CA LYS A 79 3.14 -21.09 -1.08
C LYS A 79 1.70 -21.33 -0.62
N GLU A 80 1.16 -20.43 0.20
CA GLU A 80 -0.26 -20.43 0.59
C GLU A 80 -1.16 -20.36 -0.65
N ILE A 81 -0.84 -19.47 -1.59
CA ILE A 81 -1.61 -19.34 -2.83
C ILE A 81 -1.54 -20.64 -3.65
N GLN A 82 -0.34 -21.21 -3.80
CA GLN A 82 -0.18 -22.48 -4.52
C GLN A 82 -0.96 -23.63 -3.87
N ALA A 83 -1.09 -23.62 -2.54
CA ALA A 83 -1.81 -24.67 -1.81
C ALA A 83 -3.34 -24.51 -1.90
N ARG A 84 -3.86 -23.28 -1.76
CA ARG A 84 -5.32 -23.02 -1.72
C ARG A 84 -5.93 -22.80 -3.09
N TRP A 85 -5.19 -22.17 -4.02
CA TRP A 85 -5.64 -21.85 -5.38
C TRP A 85 -4.62 -22.34 -6.43
N PRO A 86 -4.42 -23.67 -6.57
CA PRO A 86 -3.33 -24.25 -7.37
C PRO A 86 -3.36 -23.90 -8.86
N GLU A 87 -4.54 -23.60 -9.40
CA GLU A 87 -4.72 -23.27 -10.82
C GLU A 87 -4.71 -21.75 -11.07
N TRP A 88 -4.73 -20.93 -10.02
CA TRP A 88 -4.65 -19.47 -10.17
C TRP A 88 -3.23 -19.05 -10.54
N LYS A 89 -3.06 -18.57 -11.78
CA LYS A 89 -1.77 -18.07 -12.32
C LYS A 89 -0.57 -18.95 -11.94
N LYS A 90 -0.76 -20.27 -12.04
CA LYS A 90 0.14 -21.32 -11.55
C LYS A 90 1.62 -21.08 -11.87
N ASP A 91 1.94 -20.78 -13.13
CA ASP A 91 3.33 -20.55 -13.55
C ASP A 91 3.93 -19.28 -12.94
N MET A 92 3.13 -18.23 -12.78
CA MET A 92 3.55 -16.99 -12.14
C MET A 92 3.88 -17.23 -10.66
N VAL A 93 2.99 -17.91 -9.93
CA VAL A 93 3.19 -18.21 -8.51
C VAL A 93 4.39 -19.16 -8.33
N LYS A 94 4.51 -20.19 -9.16
CA LYS A 94 5.65 -21.11 -9.15
C LYS A 94 6.97 -20.40 -9.39
N ASN A 95 7.03 -19.49 -10.36
CA ASN A 95 8.22 -18.69 -10.62
C ASN A 95 8.56 -17.78 -9.43
N ARG A 96 7.56 -17.15 -8.80
CA ARG A 96 7.78 -16.31 -7.61
C ARG A 96 8.35 -17.11 -6.43
N ILE A 97 7.81 -18.31 -6.18
CA ILE A 97 8.35 -19.23 -5.16
C ILE A 97 9.83 -19.52 -5.45
N ALA A 98 10.15 -19.98 -6.66
CA ALA A 98 11.51 -20.35 -7.04
C ALA A 98 12.52 -19.19 -6.91
N THR A 99 12.17 -18.01 -7.44
CA THR A 99 13.05 -16.82 -7.33
C THR A 99 13.24 -16.39 -5.87
N THR A 100 12.19 -16.48 -5.04
CA THR A 100 12.29 -16.08 -3.63
C THR A 100 13.13 -17.06 -2.83
N GLU A 101 13.00 -18.37 -3.09
CA GLU A 101 13.85 -19.41 -2.48
C GLU A 101 15.32 -19.24 -2.87
N GLU A 102 15.61 -18.97 -4.13
CA GLU A 102 16.97 -18.69 -4.58
C GLU A 102 17.55 -17.45 -3.90
N THR A 103 16.75 -16.38 -3.80
CA THR A 103 17.18 -15.13 -3.14
C THR A 103 17.51 -15.35 -1.67
N LEU A 104 16.68 -16.11 -0.95
CA LEU A 104 16.93 -16.49 0.44
C LEU A 104 18.23 -17.29 0.58
N LYS A 105 18.44 -18.29 -0.29
CA LYS A 105 19.66 -19.10 -0.29
C LYS A 105 20.92 -18.27 -0.54
N LEU A 106 20.85 -17.24 -1.40
CA LEU A 106 21.97 -16.33 -1.64
C LEU A 106 22.26 -15.47 -0.40
N LEU A 107 21.22 -14.99 0.29
CA LEU A 107 21.37 -14.22 1.53
C LEU A 107 21.97 -15.05 2.66
N GLU A 108 21.60 -16.33 2.77
CA GLU A 108 22.19 -17.24 3.76
C GLU A 108 23.68 -17.50 3.51
N LYS A 109 24.08 -17.65 2.24
CA LYS A 109 25.49 -17.84 1.88
C LYS A 109 26.35 -16.62 2.18
N GLY A 110 25.85 -15.41 1.93
CA GLY A 110 26.58 -14.16 2.19
C GLY A 110 26.82 -13.87 3.67
N LYS A 111 26.18 -14.58 4.60
CA LYS A 111 26.38 -14.43 6.05
C LYS A 111 27.57 -15.25 6.59
N GLY A 112 28.13 -16.15 5.77
CA GLY A 112 29.18 -17.09 6.19
C GLY A 112 30.61 -16.71 5.76
N GLU A 113 30.79 -15.61 5.04
CA GLU A 113 32.10 -15.01 4.69
C GLU A 113 32.43 -13.84 5.63
#